data_AF-A0A524NGU0-F1
#
_entry.id   AF-A0A524NGU0-F1
#
_cell.length_a   1.000
_cell.length_b   1.000
_cell.length_c   1.000
_cell.angle_alpha   90.00
_cell.angle_beta   90.00
_cell.angle_gamma   90.00
#
_symmetry.space_group_name_H-M   'P 1'
#
loop_
_entity.id
_entity.type
_entity.pdbx_description
1 polymer ?
#
loop_
_entity_poly.entity_id
_entity_poly.type
_entity_poly.pdbx_seq_one_letter_code
_entity_poly.pdbx_strand_id
1 'polypeptide(L)'
;MKSTQLTKRIEELTQKLKPVASEGLRLDFSSFTQPEQLVLLKNFELYDKYKSRWTREVVIENQDIILKGNQIVLTRVCELFQTAMLGALMVDDLEAWFFKYHFNDFLRRWIECQKNLRKWSKKDREDFLRDVDLKPKNREKNQSKVLIDGEENE
;
A
#
# COMPACT_ATOMS: atom_id res chain seq x y z
N MET A 1 -34.97 -3.41 -20.43
CA MET A 1 -34.04 -3.69 -21.55
C MET A 1 -33.98 -5.19 -21.77
N LYS A 2 -33.97 -5.70 -23.01
CA LYS A 2 -33.90 -7.15 -23.23
C LYS A 2 -32.49 -7.67 -22.91
N SER A 3 -32.37 -8.88 -22.35
CA SER A 3 -31.09 -9.46 -21.91
C SER A 3 -30.01 -9.41 -23.00
N THR A 4 -30.38 -9.69 -24.25
CA THR A 4 -29.49 -9.62 -25.43
C THR A 4 -28.93 -8.23 -25.72
N GLN A 5 -29.68 -7.16 -25.42
CA GLN A 5 -29.20 -5.78 -25.58
C GLN A 5 -28.20 -5.40 -24.49
N LEU A 6 -28.34 -5.97 -23.28
CA LEU A 6 -27.42 -5.75 -22.17
C LEU A 6 -26.07 -6.43 -22.46
N THR A 7 -26.10 -7.69 -22.90
CA THR A 7 -24.89 -8.46 -23.24
C THR A 7 -24.08 -7.76 -24.34
N LYS A 8 -24.75 -7.30 -25.41
CA LYS A 8 -24.09 -6.57 -26.49
C LYS A 8 -23.43 -5.28 -26.01
N ARG A 9 -24.10 -4.54 -25.11
CA ARG A 9 -23.56 -3.29 -24.55
C ARG A 9 -22.38 -3.54 -23.61
N ILE A 10 -22.39 -4.66 -22.88
CA ILE A 10 -21.26 -5.10 -22.05
C ILE A 10 -20.07 -5.44 -22.95
N GLU A 11 -20.25 -6.23 -24.01
CA GLU A 11 -19.17 -6.58 -24.96
C GLU A 11 -18.56 -5.34 -25.63
N GLU A 12 -19.39 -4.40 -26.07
CA GLU A 12 -18.94 -3.13 -26.65
C GLU A 12 -18.12 -2.30 -25.65
N LEU A 13 -18.51 -2.27 -24.37
CA LEU A 13 -17.77 -1.58 -23.32
C LEU A 13 -16.46 -2.30 -22.99
N THR A 14 -16.46 -3.63 -22.90
CA THR A 14 -15.26 -4.44 -22.66
C THR A 14 -14.23 -4.24 -23.76
N GLN A 15 -14.65 -4.13 -25.03
CA GLN A 15 -13.74 -3.84 -26.14
C GLN A 15 -13.18 -2.41 -26.12
N LYS A 16 -13.96 -1.43 -25.63
CA LYS A 16 -13.49 -0.04 -25.46
C LYS A 16 -12.56 0.12 -24.26
N LEU A 17 -12.75 -0.70 -23.23
CA LEU A 17 -11.96 -0.73 -21.99
C LEU A 17 -10.78 -1.71 -22.06
N LYS A 18 -10.26 -2.01 -23.26
CA LYS A 18 -9.05 -2.83 -23.42
C LYS A 18 -7.99 -2.33 -22.43
N PRO A 19 -7.32 -3.22 -21.70
CA PRO A 19 -6.41 -2.83 -20.63
C PRO A 19 -5.35 -1.91 -21.20
N VAL A 20 -5.45 -0.63 -20.83
CA VAL A 20 -4.33 0.30 -20.96
C VAL A 20 -3.24 -0.30 -20.10
N ALA A 21 -2.02 -0.45 -20.66
CA ALA A 21 -0.88 -0.86 -19.87
C ALA A 21 -0.86 0.05 -18.64
N SER A 22 -1.16 -0.52 -17.48
CA SER A 22 -1.17 0.22 -16.23
C SER A 22 0.28 0.62 -15.98
N GLU A 23 0.68 1.78 -16.48
CA GLU A 23 1.72 2.55 -15.84
C GLU A 23 1.21 2.71 -14.42
N GLY A 24 1.82 1.94 -13.50
CA GLY A 24 1.32 1.80 -12.13
C GLY A 24 0.96 3.16 -11.56
N LEU A 25 -0.16 3.23 -10.83
CA LEU A 25 -0.77 4.43 -10.25
C LEU A 25 0.28 5.53 -9.96
N ARG A 26 0.52 6.41 -10.93
CA ARG A 26 1.49 7.51 -10.77
C ARG A 26 0.78 8.59 -10.01
N LEU A 27 1.13 8.75 -8.74
CA LEU A 27 0.75 9.95 -8.01
C LEU A 27 1.41 11.13 -8.71
N ASP A 28 0.58 11.98 -9.30
CA ASP A 28 1.05 13.20 -9.94
C ASP A 28 1.69 14.10 -8.86
N PHE A 29 3.00 14.29 -8.95
CA PHE A 29 3.73 15.10 -7.97
C PHE A 29 3.21 16.55 -7.92
N SER A 30 2.67 17.05 -9.03
CA SER A 30 2.08 18.38 -9.10
C SER A 30 0.74 18.50 -8.38
N SER A 31 0.09 17.39 -8.01
CA SER A 31 -1.16 17.40 -7.24
C SER A 31 -0.97 17.74 -5.76
N PHE A 32 0.28 17.72 -5.26
CA PHE A 32 0.62 18.10 -3.89
C PHE A 32 0.76 19.62 -3.78
N THR A 33 0.44 20.17 -2.61
CA THR A 33 0.72 21.59 -2.32
C THR A 33 2.22 21.84 -2.27
N GLN A 34 2.67 23.08 -2.51
CA GLN A 34 4.11 23.43 -2.45
C GLN A 34 4.78 22.98 -1.13
N PRO A 35 4.18 23.17 0.06
CA PRO A 35 4.78 22.67 1.31
C PRO A 35 4.90 21.14 1.34
N GLU A 36 3.92 20.40 0.83
CA GLU A 36 3.96 18.94 0.77
C GLU A 36 5.05 18.45 -0.19
N GLN A 37 5.17 19.08 -1.36
CA GLN A 37 6.22 18.78 -2.33
C GLN A 37 7.61 18.94 -1.70
N LEU A 38 7.85 20.01 -0.95
CA LEU A 38 9.13 20.24 -0.25
C LEU A 38 9.43 19.13 0.77
N VAL A 39 8.43 18.67 1.52
CA VAL A 39 8.62 17.56 2.46
C VAL A 39 8.94 16.25 1.73
N LEU A 40 8.25 15.97 0.62
CA LEU A 40 8.48 14.76 -0.17
C LEU A 40 9.86 14.77 -0.84
N LEU A 41 10.28 15.90 -1.41
CA LEU A 41 11.62 16.06 -1.99
C LEU A 41 12.70 15.80 -0.94
N LYS A 42 12.59 16.39 0.25
CA LYS A 42 13.53 16.11 1.34
C LYS A 42 13.54 14.64 1.77
N ASN A 43 12.39 13.97 1.75
CA ASN A 43 12.33 12.52 2.00
C ASN A 43 13.05 11.72 0.91
N PHE A 44 12.90 12.09 -0.37
CA PHE A 44 13.61 11.46 -1.47
C PHE A 44 15.11 11.70 -1.40
N GLU A 45 15.55 12.92 -1.07
CA GLU A 45 16.96 13.24 -0.84
C GLU A 45 17.56 12.38 0.28
N LEU A 46 16.83 12.21 1.40
CA LEU A 46 17.26 11.32 2.48
C LEU A 46 17.32 9.86 2.03
N TYR A 47 16.31 9.41 1.29
CA TYR A 47 16.29 8.06 0.74
C TYR A 47 17.49 7.81 -0.19
N ASP A 48 17.79 8.72 -1.09
CA ASP A 48 18.93 8.59 -2.01
C ASP A 48 20.27 8.67 -1.28
N LYS A 49 20.40 9.58 -0.30
CA LYS A 49 21.60 9.72 0.53
C LYS A 49 21.91 8.45 1.33
N TYR A 50 20.87 7.77 1.83
CA TYR A 50 21.01 6.64 2.75
C TYR A 50 20.49 5.30 2.19
N LYS A 51 20.28 5.19 0.87
CA LYS A 51 19.59 4.11 0.13
C LYS A 51 19.77 2.67 0.64
N SER A 52 20.93 2.34 1.21
CA SER A 52 21.27 1.03 1.81
C SER A 52 21.83 1.10 3.24
N ARG A 53 21.85 2.28 3.86
CA ARG A 53 22.44 2.60 5.17
C ARG A 53 21.43 3.25 6.11
N TRP A 54 20.18 2.83 6.06
CA TRP A 54 19.15 3.26 7.00
C TRP A 54 19.42 2.65 8.38
N THR A 55 20.24 3.33 9.19
CA THR A 55 20.47 2.96 10.58
C THR A 55 19.41 3.59 11.49
N ARG A 56 19.33 3.11 12.74
CA ARG A 56 18.38 3.63 13.72
C ARG A 56 18.66 5.11 14.03
N GLU A 57 19.93 5.49 14.06
CA GLU A 57 20.38 6.86 14.36
C GLU A 57 19.93 7.83 13.27
N VAL A 58 20.08 7.45 11.99
CA VAL A 58 19.60 8.25 10.85
C VAL A 58 18.08 8.43 10.90
N VAL A 59 17.34 7.38 11.25
CA VAL A 59 15.87 7.45 11.39
C VAL A 59 15.48 8.41 12.51
N ILE A 60 16.15 8.35 13.67
CA ILE A 60 15.86 9.22 14.82
C ILE A 60 16.19 10.68 14.49
N GLU A 61 17.35 10.93 13.89
CA GLU A 61 17.80 12.28 13.50
C GLU A 61 16.83 12.94 12.50
N ASN A 62 16.27 12.15 11.58
CA ASN A 62 15.39 12.64 10.52
C ASN A 62 13.92 12.28 10.77
N GLN A 63 13.55 11.93 12.01
CA GLN A 63 12.26 11.34 12.32
C GLN A 63 11.09 12.24 11.89
N ASP A 64 11.18 13.55 12.14
CA ASP A 64 10.08 14.47 11.87
C ASP A 64 9.76 14.57 10.38
N ILE A 65 10.79 14.68 9.53
CA ILE A 65 10.60 14.77 8.08
C ILE A 65 10.09 13.45 7.51
N ILE A 66 10.58 12.30 8.01
CA ILE A 66 10.11 10.97 7.63
C ILE A 66 8.64 10.77 8.01
N LEU A 67 8.29 11.06 9.26
CA LEU A 67 6.92 10.95 9.73
C LEU A 67 5.98 11.88 8.98
N LYS A 68 6.43 13.10 8.67
CA LYS A 68 5.62 14.04 7.90
C LYS A 68 5.41 13.58 6.46
N GLY A 69 6.44 13.04 5.81
CA GLY A 69 6.31 12.45 4.47
C GLY A 69 5.31 11.30 4.45
N ASN A 70 5.44 10.37 5.41
CA ASN A 70 4.50 9.26 5.56
C ASN A 70 3.07 9.74 5.82
N GLN A 71 2.89 10.77 6.66
CA GLN A 71 1.57 11.35 6.92
C GLN A 71 0.94 11.88 5.63
N ILE A 72 1.69 12.65 4.83
CA ILE A 72 1.20 13.21 3.56
C ILE A 72 0.76 12.09 2.61
N VAL A 73 1.61 11.09 2.40
CA VAL A 73 1.30 9.97 1.51
C VAL A 73 0.07 9.21 1.98
N LEU A 74 -0.02 8.86 3.27
CA LEU A 74 -1.16 8.15 3.83
C LEU A 74 -2.46 8.95 3.69
N THR A 75 -2.43 10.26 3.95
CA THR A 75 -3.58 11.14 3.76
C THR A 75 -4.06 11.11 2.31
N ARG A 76 -3.15 11.30 1.34
CA ARG A 76 -3.53 11.29 -0.09
C ARG A 76 -4.07 9.94 -0.56
N VAL A 77 -3.50 8.84 -0.07
CA VAL A 77 -4.02 7.50 -0.36
C VAL A 77 -5.43 7.33 0.21
N CYS A 78 -5.69 7.80 1.44
CA CYS A 78 -7.01 7.73 2.05
C CYS A 78 -8.04 8.61 1.32
N GLU A 79 -7.65 9.82 0.88
CA GLU A 79 -8.49 10.70 0.08
C GLU A 79 -8.85 10.04 -1.26
N LEU A 80 -7.83 9.55 -1.99
CA LEU A 80 -8.04 8.90 -3.28
C LEU A 80 -8.92 7.66 -3.16
N PHE A 81 -8.69 6.83 -2.15
CA PHE A 81 -9.52 5.65 -1.90
C PHE A 81 -10.97 6.04 -1.63
N GLN A 82 -11.21 7.03 -0.78
CA GLN A 82 -12.57 7.51 -0.52
C GLN A 82 -13.23 8.05 -1.79
N THR A 83 -12.55 8.90 -2.55
CA THR A 83 -13.07 9.46 -3.80
C THR A 83 -13.42 8.35 -4.79
N ALA A 84 -12.54 7.37 -4.98
CA ALA A 84 -12.78 6.25 -5.89
C ALA A 84 -13.96 5.39 -5.43
N MET A 85 -14.01 5.02 -4.15
CA MET A 85 -15.08 4.18 -3.61
C MET A 85 -16.44 4.88 -3.67
N LEU A 86 -16.49 6.17 -3.33
CA LEU A 86 -17.72 6.97 -3.42
C LEU A 86 -18.22 7.07 -4.86
N GLY A 87 -17.32 7.31 -5.82
CA GLY A 87 -17.69 7.43 -7.24
C GLY A 87 -18.00 6.10 -7.93
N ALA A 88 -17.42 4.99 -7.46
CA ALA A 88 -17.53 3.70 -8.14
C ALA A 88 -18.61 2.78 -7.55
N LEU A 89 -18.86 2.85 -6.24
CA LEU A 89 -19.64 1.83 -5.53
C LEU A 89 -20.87 2.37 -4.78
N MET A 90 -20.98 3.68 -4.59
CA MET A 90 -22.11 4.26 -3.85
C MET A 90 -23.12 4.82 -4.85
N VAL A 91 -24.36 4.38 -4.75
CA VAL A 91 -25.44 4.74 -5.69
C VAL A 91 -26.20 5.97 -5.21
N ASP A 92 -26.25 6.20 -3.89
CA ASP A 92 -26.94 7.32 -3.28
C ASP A 92 -26.19 7.93 -2.07
N ASP A 93 -26.76 9.01 -1.53
CA ASP A 93 -26.20 9.75 -0.40
C ASP A 93 -26.18 8.93 0.90
N LEU A 94 -27.09 7.97 1.07
CA LEU A 94 -27.16 7.14 2.27
C LEU A 94 -26.01 6.13 2.28
N GLU A 95 -25.78 5.43 1.17
CA GLU A 95 -24.64 4.54 0.99
C GLU A 95 -23.32 5.31 1.14
N ALA A 96 -23.21 6.48 0.51
CA ALA A 96 -22.03 7.33 0.62
C ALA A 96 -21.76 7.77 2.08
N TRP A 97 -22.80 8.15 2.82
CA TRP A 97 -22.69 8.48 4.23
C TRP A 97 -22.25 7.28 5.06
N PHE A 98 -22.87 6.12 4.84
CA PHE A 98 -22.55 4.88 5.56
C PHE A 98 -21.09 4.46 5.33
N PHE A 99 -20.63 4.49 4.08
CA PHE A 99 -19.23 4.23 3.74
C PHE A 99 -18.28 5.20 4.47
N LYS A 100 -18.53 6.51 4.40
CA LYS A 100 -17.68 7.52 5.07
C LYS A 100 -17.62 7.28 6.58
N TYR A 101 -18.76 6.97 7.21
CA TYR A 101 -18.82 6.68 8.65
C TYR A 101 -17.96 5.46 8.99
N HIS A 102 -18.17 4.33 8.32
CA HIS A 102 -17.47 3.09 8.61
C HIS A 102 -15.98 3.14 8.27
N PHE A 103 -15.61 3.81 7.19
CA PHE A 103 -14.22 4.01 6.82
C PHE A 103 -13.47 4.83 7.88
N ASN A 104 -14.06 5.93 8.35
CA ASN A 104 -13.46 6.75 9.40
C ASN A 104 -13.40 6.03 10.75
N ASP A 105 -14.45 5.28 11.13
CA ASP A 105 -14.43 4.49 12.36
C ASP A 105 -13.36 3.38 12.30
N PHE A 106 -13.22 2.72 11.15
CA PHE A 106 -12.16 1.75 10.91
C PHE A 106 -10.77 2.38 11.09
N LEU A 107 -10.50 3.52 10.43
CA LEU A 107 -9.21 4.21 10.55
C LEU A 107 -8.91 4.63 11.99
N ARG A 108 -9.91 5.15 12.71
CA ARG A 108 -9.79 5.53 14.12
C ARG A 108 -9.41 4.32 14.99
N ARG A 109 -10.15 3.21 14.87
CA ARG A 109 -9.88 1.96 15.61
C ARG A 109 -8.51 1.41 15.26
N TRP A 110 -8.14 1.40 13.98
CA TRP A 110 -6.83 0.94 13.52
C TRP A 110 -5.70 1.75 14.16
N ILE A 111 -5.80 3.08 14.17
CA ILE A 111 -4.81 3.96 14.83
C ILE A 111 -4.74 3.68 16.34
N GLU A 112 -5.87 3.46 17.00
CA GLU A 112 -5.92 3.11 18.41
C GLU A 112 -5.24 1.77 18.69
N CYS A 113 -5.55 0.73 17.90
CA CYS A 113 -4.88 -0.56 17.97
C CYS A 113 -3.36 -0.41 17.80
N GLN A 114 -2.90 0.35 16.81
CA GLN A 114 -1.48 0.62 16.60
C GLN A 114 -0.83 1.33 17.81
N LYS A 115 -1.51 2.30 18.41
CA LYS A 115 -1.03 2.98 19.64
C LYS A 115 -0.94 2.00 20.81
N ASN A 116 -1.89 1.09 20.97
CA ASN A 116 -1.88 0.09 22.02
C ASN A 116 -0.77 -0.96 21.79
N LEU A 117 -0.60 -1.43 20.56
CA LEU A 117 0.52 -2.30 20.17
C LEU A 117 1.88 -1.65 20.45
N ARG A 118 2.00 -0.33 20.26
CA ARG A 118 3.23 0.42 20.60
C ARG A 118 3.59 0.35 22.09
N LYS A 119 2.62 0.19 22.98
CA LYS A 119 2.84 0.08 24.44
C LYS A 119 3.21 -1.32 24.89
N TRP A 120 3.03 -2.34 24.05
CA TRP A 120 3.35 -3.72 24.40
C TRP A 120 4.84 -3.90 24.66
N SER A 121 5.15 -4.72 25.67
CA SER A 121 6.53 -5.11 25.93
C SER A 121 7.07 -5.97 24.77
N LYS A 122 8.40 -6.12 24.71
CA LYS A 122 9.02 -7.02 23.73
C LYS A 122 8.51 -8.45 23.88
N LYS A 123 8.32 -8.91 25.12
CA LYS A 123 7.79 -10.24 25.43
C LYS A 123 6.35 -10.41 24.91
N ASP A 124 5.45 -9.45 25.19
CA ASP A 124 4.04 -9.55 24.75
C ASP A 124 3.93 -9.62 23.22
N ARG A 125 4.79 -8.86 22.51
CA ARG A 125 4.88 -8.92 21.05
C ARG A 125 5.37 -10.27 20.55
N GLU A 126 6.41 -10.82 21.17
CA GLU A 126 6.94 -12.13 20.81
C GLU A 126 5.93 -13.25 21.09
N ASP A 127 5.23 -13.18 22.22
CA ASP A 127 4.20 -14.13 22.61
C ASP A 127 3.05 -14.12 21.59
N PHE A 128 2.52 -12.93 21.27
CA PHE A 128 1.49 -12.78 20.24
C PHE A 128 1.95 -13.24 18.84
N LEU A 129 3.18 -12.93 18.42
CA LEU A 129 3.70 -13.38 17.12
C LEU A 129 3.85 -14.90 17.06
N ARG A 130 4.07 -15.59 18.19
CA ARG A 130 4.04 -17.06 18.23
C ARG A 130 2.62 -17.59 18.08
N ASP A 131 1.64 -16.94 18.70
CA ASP A 131 0.25 -17.39 18.70
C ASP A 131 -0.46 -17.17 17.35
N VAL A 132 -0.10 -16.12 16.61
CA VAL A 132 -0.73 -15.78 15.32
C VAL A 132 -0.06 -16.47 14.12
N ASP A 133 0.88 -17.39 14.36
CA ASP A 133 1.67 -18.13 13.34
C ASP A 133 2.27 -17.20 12.24
N LEU A 134 2.67 -15.99 12.63
CA LEU A 134 3.26 -14.99 11.72
C LEU A 134 4.77 -15.18 11.54
N LYS A 135 5.37 -16.28 12.01
CA LYS A 135 6.77 -16.54 11.73
C LYS A 135 6.93 -16.75 10.22
N PRO A 136 7.75 -15.97 9.51
CA PRO A 136 8.06 -16.28 8.13
C PRO A 136 8.67 -17.68 8.12
N LYS A 137 8.02 -18.64 7.46
CA LYS A 137 8.65 -19.92 7.13
C LYS A 137 9.99 -19.55 6.51
N ASN A 138 11.09 -19.97 7.14
CA ASN A 138 12.43 -19.80 6.61
C ASN A 138 12.37 -20.18 5.14
N ARG A 139 12.59 -19.22 4.22
CA ARG A 139 12.84 -19.56 2.82
C ARG A 139 14.09 -20.41 2.83
N GLU A 140 13.90 -21.72 2.82
CA GLU A 140 14.98 -22.67 2.62
C GLU A 140 15.75 -22.19 1.41
N LYS A 141 17.05 -22.04 1.61
CA LYS A 141 18.02 -21.82 0.56
C LYS A 141 17.88 -22.99 -0.41
N ASN A 142 17.06 -22.84 -1.44
CA ASN A 142 17.20 -23.62 -2.66
C ASN A 142 18.53 -23.19 -3.28
N GLN A 143 19.62 -23.78 -2.79
CA GLN A 143 20.77 -24.07 -3.61
C GLN A 143 20.25 -25.01 -4.71
N SER A 144 19.81 -24.44 -5.82
CA SER A 144 19.81 -25.14 -7.10
C SER A 144 21.26 -25.50 -7.41
N LYS A 145 21.69 -26.67 -6.94
CA LYS A 145 22.72 -27.44 -7.64
C LYS A 145 22.19 -27.65 -9.05
N VAL A 146 22.64 -26.80 -9.96
CA VAL A 146 22.60 -27.07 -11.39
C VAL A 146 23.42 -28.35 -11.58
N LEU A 147 22.73 -29.47 -11.74
CA LEU A 147 23.27 -30.67 -12.34
C LEU A 147 23.61 -30.28 -13.79
N ILE A 148 24.90 -30.17 -14.07
CA ILE A 148 25.42 -30.14 -15.43
C ILE A 148 25.42 -31.61 -15.87
N ASP A 149 24.43 -31.99 -16.65
CA ASP A 149 24.47 -33.22 -17.43
C ASP A 149 25.62 -33.08 -18.45
N GLY A 150 26.65 -33.88 -18.23
CA GLY A 150 27.73 -34.12 -19.16
C GLY A 150 28.02 -35.61 -19.10
N GLU A 151 27.24 -36.41 -19.82
CA GLU A 151 27.65 -37.75 -20.22
C GLU A 151 27.80 -37.80 -21.73
N GLU A 152 29.05 -38.05 -22.10
CA GLU A 152 29.61 -38.34 -23.40
C GLU A 152 28.91 -39.55 -24.03
N ASN A 153 28.52 -39.43 -25.30
CA ASN A 153 28.20 -40.58 -26.13
C ASN A 153 29.50 -41.10 -26.76
N GLU A 154 29.93 -42.29 -26.35
CA GLU A 154 30.62 -43.26 -27.22
C GLU A 154 29.59 -44.14 -27.93
#